data_AF-A0A2S8HBA6-F1
#
_entry.id   AF-A0A2S8HBA6-F1
#
_cell.length_a   1.000
_cell.length_b   1.000
_cell.length_c   1.000
_cell.angle_alpha   90.00
_cell.angle_beta   90.00
_cell.angle_gamma   90.00
#
_symmetry.space_group_name_H-M   'P 1'
#
loop_
_entity.id
_entity.type
_entity.pdbx_description
1 polymer ?
#
loop_
_entity_poly.entity_id
_entity_poly.type
_entity_poly.pdbx_seq_one_letter_code
_entity_poly.pdbx_strand_id
1 'polypeptide(L)' 'MPDDPTPALFDRVNQNIAALGGAINEIGIWMAKSGATDVSERIADQLKVLEGNTDAIAKLMADLIARWTPEEEIDPED' A
#
# COMPACT_ATOMS: atom_id res chain seq x y z
N MET A 1 11.48 -23.39 -12.76
CA MET A 1 10.28 -23.31 -11.88
C MET A 1 9.50 -22.06 -12.27
N PRO A 2 8.17 -21.87 -12.03
CA PRO A 2 7.62 -20.53 -12.18
C PRO A 2 8.35 -19.59 -11.22
N ASP A 3 8.72 -18.40 -11.70
CA ASP A 3 9.38 -17.37 -10.89
C ASP A 3 8.62 -17.17 -9.57
N ASP A 4 9.33 -17.02 -8.46
CA ASP A 4 8.73 -16.73 -7.15
C ASP A 4 7.76 -15.54 -7.30
N PRO A 5 6.45 -15.69 -6.98
CA PRO A 5 5.46 -14.64 -7.17
C PRO A 5 5.59 -13.49 -6.15
N THR A 6 6.43 -13.64 -5.13
CA THR A 6 6.56 -12.71 -4.00
C THR A 6 6.97 -11.30 -4.43
N PRO A 7 7.96 -11.09 -5.32
CA PRO A 7 8.30 -9.75 -5.82
C PRO A 7 7.15 -9.08 -6.57
N ALA A 8 6.43 -9.85 -7.39
CA ALA A 8 5.28 -9.34 -8.16
C ALA A 8 4.11 -8.95 -7.23
N LEU A 9 3.89 -9.70 -6.15
CA LEU A 9 2.90 -9.37 -5.13
C LEU A 9 3.28 -8.08 -4.39
N PHE A 10 4.53 -7.92 -3.98
CA PHE A 10 5.00 -6.71 -3.31
C PHE A 10 4.89 -5.47 -4.21
N ASP A 11 5.25 -5.58 -5.48
CA ASP A 11 5.07 -4.48 -6.44
C ASP A 11 3.59 -4.09 -6.57
N ARG A 12 2.69 -5.08 -6.65
CA ARG A 12 1.25 -4.83 -6.76
C ARG A 12 0.67 -4.14 -5.54
N VAL A 13 1.10 -4.53 -4.34
CA VAL A 13 0.68 -3.87 -3.10
C VAL A 13 1.24 -2.45 -3.04
N ASN A 14 2.46 -2.20 -3.52
CA ASN A 14 3.05 -0.86 -3.59
C ASN A 14 2.24 0.06 -4.52
N GLN A 15 1.84 -0.45 -5.69
CA GLN A 15 0.96 0.27 -6.61
C GLN A 15 -0.38 0.63 -5.96
N ASN A 16 -0.98 -0.29 -5.20
CA ASN A 16 -2.24 -0.04 -4.50
C ASN A 16 -2.10 1.04 -3.42
N ILE A 17 -1.00 1.03 -2.65
CA ILE A 17 -0.67 2.05 -1.65
C ILE A 17 -0.59 3.43 -2.30
N ALA A 18 0.14 3.55 -3.40
CA ALA A 18 0.27 4.82 -4.13
C ALA A 18 -1.08 5.31 -4.66
N ALA A 19 -1.89 4.43 -5.23
CA ALA A 19 -3.23 4.77 -5.74
C ALA A 19 -4.18 5.21 -4.62
N LEU A 20 -4.16 4.52 -3.47
CA LEU A 20 -4.95 4.88 -2.29
C LEU A 20 -4.53 6.25 -1.75
N GLY A 21 -3.23 6.52 -1.62
CA GLY A 21 -2.72 7.83 -1.21
C GLY A 21 -3.18 8.96 -2.14
N GLY A 22 -3.15 8.74 -3.46
CA GLY A 22 -3.66 9.68 -4.44
C GLY A 22 -5.16 9.96 -4.28
N ALA A 23 -5.97 8.90 -4.16
CA ALA A 23 -7.42 9.02 -3.97
C ALA A 23 -7.77 9.75 -2.67
N ILE A 24 -7.06 9.44 -1.57
CA ILE A 24 -7.25 10.10 -0.28
C ILE A 24 -7.00 11.61 -0.39
N ASN A 25 -5.90 12.01 -1.05
CA ASN A 25 -5.58 13.41 -1.26
C ASN A 25 -6.64 14.13 -2.10
N GLU A 26 -7.12 13.53 -3.19
CA GLU A 26 -8.17 14.11 -4.03
C GLU A 26 -9.49 14.30 -3.27
N ILE A 27 -9.90 13.31 -2.47
CA ILE A 27 -11.11 13.41 -1.64
C ILE A 27 -10.93 14.51 -0.60
N GLY A 28 -9.75 14.62 0.04
CA GLY A 28 -9.44 15.70 0.97
C GLY A 28 -9.58 17.08 0.33
N ILE A 29 -9.08 17.27 -0.88
CA ILE A 29 -9.23 18.50 -1.67
C ILE A 29 -10.71 18.78 -1.98
N TRP A 30 -11.46 17.77 -2.41
CA TRP A 30 -12.89 17.90 -2.70
C TRP A 30 -13.68 18.30 -1.45
N MET A 31 -13.41 17.67 -0.30
CA MET A 31 -14.05 17.99 0.96
C MET A 31 -13.80 19.43 1.38
N ALA A 32 -12.55 19.90 1.31
CA ALA A 32 -12.19 21.28 1.63
C ALA A 32 -12.95 22.31 0.76
N LYS A 33 -13.33 21.93 -0.48
CA LYS A 33 -14.11 22.78 -1.40
C LYS A 33 -15.63 22.67 -1.20
N SER A 34 -16.14 21.57 -0.66
CA SER A 34 -17.57 21.25 -0.63
C SER A 34 -18.40 22.03 0.38
N GLY A 35 -17.80 22.54 1.46
CA GLY A 35 -18.48 23.33 2.50
C GLY A 35 -19.49 22.57 3.37
N ALA A 36 -19.72 21.27 3.15
CA ALA A 36 -20.60 20.42 3.96
C ALA A 36 -19.83 19.86 5.16
N THR A 37 -19.94 20.49 6.33
CA THR A 37 -19.04 20.28 7.49
C THR A 37 -19.25 18.95 8.24
N ASP A 38 -20.48 18.44 8.33
CA ASP A 38 -20.81 17.25 9.13
C ASP A 38 -20.35 15.93 8.47
N VAL A 39 -20.60 15.79 7.17
CA VAL A 39 -20.18 14.63 6.38
C VAL A 39 -18.67 14.69 6.10
N SER A 40 -18.13 15.90 5.89
CA SER A 40 -16.69 16.06 5.65
C SER A 40 -15.85 15.68 6.87
N GLU A 41 -16.21 16.06 8.10
CA GLU A 41 -15.44 15.66 9.28
C GLU A 41 -15.35 14.13 9.44
N ARG A 42 -16.47 13.42 9.25
CA ARG A 42 -16.50 11.96 9.33
C ARG A 42 -15.66 11.30 8.24
N ILE A 43 -15.71 11.82 7.01
CA ILE A 43 -14.87 11.32 5.92
C ILE A 43 -13.39 11.64 6.21
N ALA A 44 -13.07 12.82 6.77
CA ALA A 44 -11.70 13.21 7.11
C ALA A 44 -11.05 12.24 8.08
N ASP A 45 -11.79 11.81 9.10
CA ASP A 45 -11.28 10.87 10.09
C ASP A 45 -11.04 9.48 9.48
N GLN A 46 -11.91 9.01 8.57
CA GLN A 46 -11.67 7.77 7.84
C GLN A 46 -10.45 7.88 6.92
N LEU A 47 -10.28 9.01 6.23
CA LEU A 47 -9.14 9.25 5.35
C LEU A 47 -7.81 9.23 6.13
N LYS A 48 -7.75 9.82 7.33
CA LYS A 48 -6.56 9.76 8.20
C LYS A 48 -6.19 8.33 8.59
N VAL A 49 -7.18 7.49 8.89
CA VAL A 49 -6.95 6.06 9.19
C VAL A 49 -6.40 5.34 7.96
N LEU A 50 -6.97 5.58 6.78
CA LEU A 50 -6.49 4.97 5.53
C LEU A 50 -5.08 5.42 5.15
N GLU A 51 -4.75 6.70 5.37
CA GLU A 51 -3.40 7.24 5.17
C GLU A 51 -2.40 6.57 6.10
N GLY A 52 -2.69 6.50 7.40
CA GLY A 52 -1.83 5.81 8.36
C GLY A 52 -1.63 4.32 8.05
N ASN A 53 -2.67 3.64 7.57
CA ASN A 53 -2.56 2.25 7.13
C ASN A 53 -1.68 2.11 5.89
N THR A 54 -1.80 3.04 4.94
CA THR A 54 -1.01 3.08 3.70
C THR A 54 0.49 3.19 4.04
N ASP A 55 0.85 4.10 4.96
CA ASP A 55 2.21 4.25 5.46
C ASP A 55 2.73 3.02 6.22
N ALA A 56 1.89 2.43 7.06
CA ALA A 56 2.26 1.24 7.84
C ALA A 56 2.53 0.04 6.93
N ILE A 57 1.66 -0.20 5.93
CA ILE A 57 1.82 -1.31 4.98
C ILE A 57 3.09 -1.10 4.15
N ALA A 58 3.38 0.13 3.70
CA ALA A 58 4.61 0.41 2.94
C ALA A 58 5.88 0.04 3.74
N LYS A 59 5.93 0.39 5.03
CA LYS A 59 7.03 0.03 5.93
C LYS A 59 7.13 -1.48 6.14
N LEU A 60 6.02 -2.15 6.42
CA LEU A 60 5.99 -3.59 6.64
C LEU A 60 6.39 -4.37 5.36
N MET A 61 6.04 -3.86 4.19
CA MET A 61 6.50 -4.44 2.93
C MET A 61 8.01 -4.29 2.72
N ALA A 62 8.58 -3.13 3.03
CA ALA A 62 10.03 -2.94 2.96
C ALA A 62 10.76 -3.94 3.88
N ASP A 63 10.23 -4.16 5.08
CA ASP A 63 10.74 -5.15 6.02
C ASP A 63 10.63 -6.59 5.49
N LEU A 64 9.51 -6.93 4.84
CA LEU A 64 9.30 -8.24 4.24
C LEU A 64 10.26 -8.49 3.06
N ILE A 65 10.43 -7.50 2.18
CA ILE A 65 11.38 -7.55 1.06
C ILE A 65 12.80 -7.74 1.59
N ALA A 66 13.18 -7.02 2.65
CA ALA A 66 14.52 -7.12 3.24
C ALA A 66 14.83 -8.49 3.86
N ARG A 67 13.79 -9.24 4.27
CA ARG A 67 13.92 -10.59 4.85
C ARG A 67 13.66 -11.70 3.84
N TRP A 68 13.20 -11.37 2.64
CA TRP A 68 12.84 -12.35 1.64
C TRP A 68 14.10 -13.00 1.05
N THR A 69 14.12 -14.33 1.09
CA THR A 69 15.15 -15.17 0.48
C THR A 69 14.47 -16.03 -0.59
N PRO A 70 14.80 -15.85 -1.88
CA PRO A 70 14.29 -16.73 -2.92
C PRO A 70 14.72 -18.18 -2.62
N GLU A 71 13.88 -19.16 -2.93
CA GLU A 71 14.31 -20.56 -2.92
C GLU A 71 15.46 -20.72 -3.91
N GLU A 72 16.62 -21.22 -3.45
CA GLU A 72 17.72 -21.61 -4.34
C GLU A 72 17.23 -22.76 -5.23
N GLU A 73 17.41 -22.64 -6.55
CA GLU A 73 17.28 -23.80 -7.43
C GLU A 73 18.31 -24.83 -6.95
N ILE A 74 17.85 -25.92 -6.34
CA ILE A 74 18.71 -27.07 -6.05
C ILE A 74 19.17 -27.57 -7.41
N ASP A 75 20.45 -27.34 -7.73
CA ASP A 75 21.07 -27.93 -8.91
C ASP A 75 20.97 -29.46 -8.76
N PRO A 76 20.31 -30.16 -9.68
CA PRO A 76 20.17 -31.61 -9.61
C PRO A 76 21.50 -32.37 -9.73
N GLU A 77 22.65 -31.70 -9.87
CA GLU A 77 23.99 -32.30 -9.99
C GLU A 77 24.86 -32.39 -8.71
N ASP A 78 24.36 -32.02 -7.51
CA ASP A 78 25.06 -32.24 -6.21
C ASP A 78 24.57 -33.47 -5.42
#